data_AF-A0A4Q7YRP0-F1
#
_entry.id   AF-A0A4Q7YRP0-F1
#
_cell.length_a   1.000
_cell.length_b   1.000
_cell.length_c   1.000
_cell.angle_alpha   90.00
_cell.angle_beta   90.00
_cell.angle_gamma   90.00
#
_symmetry.space_group_name_H-M   'P 1'
#
loop_
_entity.id
_entity.type
_entity.pdbx_description
1 polymer ?
#
loop_
_entity_poly.entity_id
_entity_poly.type
_entity_poly.pdbx_seq_one_letter_code
_entity_poly.pdbx_strand_id
1 'polypeptide(L)'
;MQRLMALRRLGAVYGLIEEIHSIEARMAAADVGEAETAIRAETNTLHLAWREEREAMRGQDSLGRSAMAAREEVAIRKTRQLEPILERRREIREAAKTRHMDSRLWSERMKSLIDGEAGKIAALEQRRLQAASDDRFLAQRKGKKRRADLLRERPEER
;
A
#
# COMPACT_ATOMS: atom_id res chain seq x y z
N MET A 1 -4.61 -1.05 28.16
CA MET A 1 -5.32 -0.10 27.29
C MET A 1 -4.42 0.99 26.68
N GLN A 2 -3.64 1.75 27.47
CA GLN A 2 -2.79 2.84 26.93
C GLN A 2 -1.82 2.38 25.82
N ARG A 3 -1.18 1.21 25.99
CA ARG A 3 -0.29 0.63 24.96
C ARG A 3 -1.00 0.31 23.65
N LEU A 4 -2.19 -0.31 23.70
CA LEU A 4 -2.99 -0.60 22.50
C LEU A 4 -3.38 0.69 21.77
N MET A 5 -3.76 1.74 22.51
CA MET A 5 -4.08 3.04 21.92
C MET A 5 -2.86 3.68 21.24
N ALA A 6 -1.68 3.61 21.87
CA ALA A 6 -0.44 4.08 21.26
C ALA A 6 -0.09 3.31 19.98
N LEU A 7 -0.22 1.97 20.00
CA LEU A 7 0.00 1.14 18.80
C LEU A 7 -0.99 1.46 17.68
N ARG A 8 -2.27 1.68 18.00
CA ARG A 8 -3.28 2.10 17.00
C ARG A 8 -2.93 3.45 16.37
N ARG A 9 -2.46 4.41 17.16
CA ARG A 9 -1.99 5.71 16.63
C ARG A 9 -0.79 5.54 15.71
N LEU A 10 0.19 4.72 16.10
CA LEU A 10 1.34 4.40 15.24
C LEU A 10 0.90 3.68 13.96
N GLY A 11 -0.02 2.72 14.06
CA GLY A 11 -0.62 2.06 12.89
C GLY A 11 -1.27 3.03 11.92
N ALA A 12 -2.01 4.02 12.43
CA ALA A 12 -2.59 5.06 11.60
C ALA A 12 -1.52 5.91 10.88
N VAL A 13 -0.42 6.25 11.56
CA VAL A 13 0.70 6.97 10.94
C VAL A 13 1.36 6.15 9.83
N TYR A 14 1.63 4.87 10.07
CA TYR A 14 2.21 4.00 9.04
C TYR A 14 1.26 3.78 7.86
N GLY A 15 -0.05 3.70 8.10
CA GLY A 15 -1.06 3.66 7.04
C GLY A 15 -1.02 4.92 6.16
N LEU A 16 -0.92 6.11 6.74
CA LEU A 16 -0.78 7.36 5.99
C LEU A 16 0.53 7.41 5.18
N ILE A 17 1.63 6.92 5.76
CA ILE A 17 2.93 6.83 5.05
C ILE A 17 2.82 5.90 3.84
N GLU A 18 2.17 4.74 4.00
CA GLU A 18 1.93 3.81 2.89
C GLU A 18 1.08 4.44 1.78
N GLU A 19 0.02 5.18 2.14
CA GLU A 19 -0.82 5.91 1.18
C GLU A 19 -0.01 6.94 0.38
N ILE A 20 0.85 7.72 1.06
CA ILE A 20 1.74 8.69 0.40
C ILE A 20 2.67 7.97 -0.58
N HIS A 21 3.37 6.91 -0.16
CA HIS A 21 4.26 6.18 -1.07
C HIS A 21 3.50 5.49 -2.21
N SER A 22 2.25 5.07 -1.99
CA SER A 22 1.40 4.53 -3.07
C SER A 22 1.07 5.60 -4.10
N ILE A 23 0.78 6.84 -3.68
CA ILE A 23 0.58 7.98 -4.57
C ILE A 23 1.87 8.29 -5.32
N GLU A 24 3.01 8.38 -4.64
CA GLU A 24 4.31 8.62 -5.27
C GLU A 24 4.63 7.58 -6.34
N ALA A 25 4.41 6.29 -6.05
CA ALA A 25 4.63 5.21 -7.01
C ALA A 25 3.72 5.33 -8.25
N ARG A 26 2.46 5.74 -8.07
CA ARG A 26 1.52 5.99 -9.19
C ARG A 26 1.92 7.20 -10.02
N MET A 27 2.34 8.29 -9.38
CA MET A 27 2.82 9.48 -10.07
C MET A 27 4.08 9.17 -10.89
N ALA A 28 5.07 8.51 -10.28
CA ALA A 28 6.29 8.13 -11.00
C ALA A 28 6.02 7.17 -12.17
N ALA A 29 5.01 6.28 -12.06
CA ALA A 29 4.58 5.44 -13.17
C ALA A 29 3.93 6.26 -14.30
N ALA A 30 3.12 7.26 -13.96
CA ALA A 30 2.52 8.17 -14.94
C ALA A 30 3.59 8.99 -15.67
N ASP A 31 4.61 9.49 -14.95
CA ASP A 31 5.72 10.23 -15.54
C ASP A 31 6.49 9.38 -16.55
N VAL A 32 6.74 8.10 -16.26
CA VAL A 32 7.34 7.18 -17.24
C VAL A 32 6.44 7.06 -18.48
N GLY A 33 5.13 6.87 -18.28
CA GLY A 33 4.16 6.77 -19.38
C GLY A 33 4.12 8.01 -20.28
N GLU A 34 4.23 9.21 -19.71
CA GLU A 34 4.32 10.48 -20.46
C GLU A 34 5.57 10.50 -21.35
N ALA A 35 6.74 10.17 -20.79
CA ALA A 35 7.99 10.16 -21.55
C ALA A 35 7.99 9.11 -22.67
N GLU A 36 7.45 7.91 -22.40
CA GLU A 36 7.29 6.88 -23.44
C GLU A 36 6.33 7.33 -24.55
N THR A 37 5.25 8.03 -24.19
CA THR A 37 4.29 8.55 -25.16
C THR A 37 4.93 9.62 -26.05
N ALA A 38 5.72 10.52 -25.47
CA ALA A 38 6.46 11.53 -26.22
C ALA A 38 7.47 10.89 -27.21
N ILE A 39 8.24 9.89 -26.77
CA ILE A 39 9.17 9.16 -27.64
C ILE A 39 8.42 8.45 -28.78
N ARG A 40 7.29 7.81 -28.49
CA ARG A 40 6.46 7.17 -29.53
C ARG A 40 5.94 8.19 -30.54
N ALA A 41 5.54 9.39 -30.10
CA ALA A 41 5.08 10.45 -30.98
C ALA A 41 6.19 10.94 -31.95
N GLU A 42 7.42 11.10 -31.45
CA GLU A 42 8.57 11.47 -32.29
C GLU A 42 8.96 10.32 -33.24
N THR A 43 8.89 9.06 -32.78
CA THR A 43 9.10 7.88 -33.62
C THR A 43 8.08 7.80 -34.77
N ASN A 44 6.81 8.11 -34.48
CA ASN A 44 5.77 8.17 -35.52
C ASN A 44 6.03 9.31 -36.50
N THR A 45 6.46 10.49 -36.01
CA THR A 45 6.86 11.61 -36.86
C THR A 45 7.99 11.23 -37.82
N LEU A 46 8.98 10.48 -37.32
CA LEU A 46 10.08 9.96 -38.14
C LEU A 46 9.58 9.01 -39.25
N HIS A 47 8.70 8.06 -38.91
CA HIS A 47 8.11 7.16 -39.89
C HIS A 47 7.27 7.87 -40.94
N LEU A 48 6.54 8.92 -40.55
CA LEU A 48 5.79 9.77 -41.47
C LEU A 48 6.73 10.54 -42.40
N ALA A 49 7.80 11.14 -41.87
CA ALA A 49 8.80 11.83 -42.67
C ALA A 49 9.42 10.91 -43.74
N TRP A 50 9.81 9.69 -43.38
CA TRP A 50 10.33 8.71 -44.35
C TRP A 50 9.32 8.25 -45.39
N ARG A 51 8.03 8.24 -45.06
CA ARG A 51 6.98 7.94 -46.04
C ARG A 51 6.81 9.10 -47.01
N GLU A 52 6.66 10.31 -46.50
CA GLU A 52 6.48 11.53 -47.29
C GLU A 52 7.71 11.81 -48.16
N GLU A 53 8.91 11.53 -47.67
CA GLU A 53 10.15 11.66 -48.45
C GLU A 53 10.16 10.72 -49.66
N ARG A 54 9.72 9.47 -49.48
CA ARG A 54 9.58 8.50 -50.58
C ARG A 54 8.56 8.95 -51.61
N GLU A 55 7.48 9.59 -51.19
CA GLU A 55 6.48 10.16 -52.09
C GLU A 55 7.05 11.38 -52.84
N ALA A 56 7.77 12.28 -52.16
CA ALA A 56 8.45 13.42 -52.78
C ALA A 56 9.57 13.01 -53.77
N MET A 57 10.28 11.92 -53.49
CA MET A 57 11.25 11.33 -54.43
C MET A 57 10.58 10.92 -55.74
N ARG A 58 9.42 10.27 -55.69
CA ARG A 58 8.66 9.86 -56.89
C ARG A 58 8.14 11.07 -57.67
N GLY A 59 7.71 12.12 -56.96
CA GLY A 59 7.25 13.39 -57.56
C GLY A 59 8.37 14.33 -58.02
N GLN A 60 9.65 13.95 -57.87
CA GLN A 60 10.82 14.81 -58.11
C GLN A 60 10.81 16.14 -57.33
N ASP A 61 10.04 16.23 -56.24
CA ASP A 61 9.93 17.42 -55.40
C ASP A 61 11.16 17.55 -54.47
N SER A 62 12.09 18.44 -54.83
CA SER A 62 13.30 18.69 -54.06
C SER A 62 13.03 19.44 -52.74
N LEU A 63 12.02 20.31 -52.70
CA LEU A 63 11.64 21.06 -51.51
C LEU A 63 10.99 20.13 -50.49
N GLY A 64 10.07 19.26 -50.93
CA GLY A 64 9.46 18.24 -50.09
C GLY A 64 10.49 17.30 -49.44
N ARG A 65 11.50 16.86 -50.19
CA ARG A 65 12.60 16.05 -49.64
C ARG A 65 13.39 16.79 -48.56
N SER A 66 13.79 18.03 -48.82
CA SER A 66 14.54 18.82 -47.83
C SER A 66 13.72 19.08 -46.56
N ALA A 67 12.41 19.30 -46.70
CA ALA A 67 11.52 19.47 -45.56
C ALA A 67 11.40 18.19 -44.72
N MET A 68 11.34 17.01 -45.36
CA MET A 68 11.29 15.73 -44.63
C MET A 68 12.60 15.40 -43.93
N ALA A 69 13.74 15.67 -44.57
CA ALA A 69 15.04 15.51 -43.94
C ALA A 69 15.18 16.37 -42.67
N ALA A 70 14.69 17.61 -42.70
CA ALA A 70 14.66 18.48 -41.52
C ALA A 70 13.72 17.94 -40.42
N ARG A 71 12.55 17.40 -40.78
CA ARG A 71 11.64 16.76 -39.81
C ARG A 71 12.26 15.53 -39.16
N GLU A 72 12.93 14.69 -39.94
CA GLU A 72 13.67 13.54 -39.45
C GLU A 72 14.76 13.96 -38.45
N GLU A 73 15.58 14.96 -38.79
CA GLU A 73 16.65 15.43 -37.93
C GLU A 73 16.10 15.94 -36.58
N VAL A 74 15.00 16.70 -36.61
CA VAL A 74 14.34 17.20 -35.40
C VAL A 74 13.80 16.04 -34.55
N ALA A 75 13.12 15.06 -35.16
CA ALA A 75 12.55 13.91 -34.45
C ALA A 75 13.64 13.05 -33.79
N ILE A 76 14.75 12.81 -34.50
CA ILE A 76 15.93 12.09 -33.97
C ILE A 76 16.53 12.86 -32.79
N ARG A 77 16.74 14.17 -32.94
CA ARG A 77 17.31 15.00 -31.87
C ARG A 77 16.45 15.00 -30.62
N LYS A 78 15.13 15.14 -30.77
CA LYS A 78 14.20 15.12 -29.64
C LYS A 78 14.17 13.75 -28.97
N THR A 79 14.16 12.66 -29.73
CA THR A 79 14.20 11.30 -29.18
C THR A 79 15.46 11.11 -28.31
N ARG A 80 16.64 11.51 -28.82
CA ARG A 80 17.90 11.48 -28.06
C ARG A 80 17.88 12.32 -26.77
N GLN A 81 17.11 13.41 -26.76
CA GLN A 81 16.93 14.23 -25.55
C GLN A 81 15.95 13.60 -24.54
N LEU A 82 14.96 12.86 -25.03
CA LEU A 82 13.94 12.21 -24.20
C LEU A 82 14.40 10.89 -23.58
N GLU A 83 15.27 10.13 -24.26
CA GLU A 83 15.84 8.87 -23.76
C GLU A 83 16.46 8.97 -22.35
N PRO A 84 17.37 9.93 -22.05
CA PRO A 84 17.93 10.06 -20.70
C PRO A 84 16.88 10.48 -19.67
N ILE A 85 15.85 11.23 -20.07
CA ILE A 85 14.73 11.60 -19.19
C ILE A 85 13.90 10.37 -18.86
N LEU A 86 13.60 9.54 -19.85
CA LEU A 86 12.89 8.28 -19.67
C LEU A 86 13.64 7.36 -18.69
N GLU A 87 14.96 7.20 -18.89
CA GLU A 87 15.77 6.36 -18.01
C GLU A 87 15.74 6.88 -16.57
N ARG A 88 15.94 8.19 -16.38
CA ARG A 88 15.86 8.79 -15.04
C ARG A 88 14.48 8.61 -14.40
N ARG A 89 13.40 8.73 -15.17
CA ARG A 89 12.03 8.51 -14.67
C ARG A 89 11.80 7.05 -14.29
N ARG A 90 12.39 6.09 -15.03
CA ARG A 90 12.34 4.66 -14.68
C ARG A 90 13.05 4.36 -13.36
N GLU A 91 14.23 4.95 -13.13
CA GLU A 91 14.93 4.84 -11.85
C GLU A 91 14.08 5.36 -10.69
N ILE A 92 13.46 6.54 -10.87
CA ILE A 92 12.58 7.14 -9.85
C ILE A 92 11.38 6.24 -9.59
N ARG A 93 10.76 5.67 -10.64
CA ARG A 93 9.65 4.74 -10.51
C ARG A 93 10.02 3.50 -9.71
N GLU A 94 11.15 2.86 -9.99
CA GLU A 94 11.58 1.67 -9.24
C GLU A 94 11.91 2.01 -7.78
N ALA A 95 12.51 3.18 -7.52
CA ALA A 95 12.73 3.65 -6.16
C ALA A 95 11.41 3.91 -5.41
N ALA A 96 10.44 4.57 -6.05
CA ALA A 96 9.13 4.85 -5.47
C ALA A 96 8.34 3.55 -5.20
N LYS A 97 8.38 2.59 -6.13
CA LYS A 97 7.80 1.26 -5.96
C LYS A 97 8.41 0.52 -4.77
N THR A 98 9.73 0.56 -4.64
CA THR A 98 10.45 -0.06 -3.50
C THR A 98 10.01 0.57 -2.18
N ARG A 99 9.98 1.91 -2.09
CA ARG A 99 9.49 2.60 -0.88
C ARG A 99 8.06 2.24 -0.53
N HIS A 100 7.18 2.14 -1.54
CA HIS A 100 5.80 1.72 -1.31
C HIS A 100 5.73 0.29 -0.74
N MET A 101 6.46 -0.66 -1.32
CA MET A 101 6.55 -2.03 -0.82
C MET A 101 7.06 -2.09 0.62
N ASP A 102 8.11 -1.33 0.94
CA ASP A 102 8.67 -1.27 2.28
C ASP A 102 7.66 -0.70 3.29
N SER A 103 6.97 0.40 2.93
CA SER A 103 5.94 0.97 3.80
C SER A 103 4.76 0.03 4.03
N ARG A 104 4.33 -0.68 2.99
CA ARG A 104 3.27 -1.68 3.11
C ARG A 104 3.65 -2.80 4.07
N LEU A 105 4.89 -3.31 3.97
CA LEU A 105 5.40 -4.32 4.90
C LEU A 105 5.39 -3.79 6.35
N TRP A 106 5.76 -2.53 6.55
CA TRP A 106 5.69 -1.90 7.87
C TRP A 106 4.26 -1.74 8.40
N SER A 107 3.31 -1.33 7.55
CA SER A 107 1.89 -1.27 7.89
C SER A 107 1.34 -2.64 8.29
N GLU A 108 1.66 -3.68 7.52
CA GLU A 108 1.24 -5.07 7.80
C GLU A 108 1.82 -5.59 9.12
N ARG A 109 3.10 -5.29 9.40
CA ARG A 109 3.72 -5.59 10.70
C ARG A 109 3.04 -4.85 11.84
N MET A 110 2.71 -3.57 11.65
CA MET A 110 2.05 -2.77 12.68
C MET A 110 0.64 -3.27 12.98
N LYS A 111 -0.12 -3.63 11.94
CA LYS A 111 -1.43 -4.28 12.08
C LYS A 111 -1.32 -5.56 12.90
N SER A 112 -0.35 -6.42 12.57
CA SER A 112 -0.11 -7.67 13.31
C SER A 112 0.20 -7.42 14.80
N LEU A 113 0.97 -6.37 15.12
CA LEU A 113 1.25 -5.99 16.50
C LEU A 113 0.01 -5.48 17.24
N ILE A 114 -0.83 -4.68 16.57
CA ILE A 114 -2.10 -4.19 17.13
C ILE A 114 -3.04 -5.36 17.43
N ASP A 115 -3.21 -6.27 16.47
CA ASP A 115 -4.08 -7.45 16.61
C ASP A 115 -3.59 -8.36 17.73
N GLY A 116 -2.27 -8.58 17.82
CA GLY A 116 -1.66 -9.36 18.90
C GLY A 116 -1.89 -8.74 20.29
N GLU A 117 -1.76 -7.42 20.43
CA GLU A 117 -2.00 -6.75 21.72
C GLU A 117 -3.49 -6.70 22.08
N ALA A 118 -4.37 -6.50 21.09
CA ALA A 118 -5.82 -6.57 21.28
C ALA A 118 -6.26 -7.97 21.74
N GLY A 119 -5.72 -9.02 21.13
CA GLY A 119 -5.99 -10.41 21.52
C GLY A 119 -5.55 -10.72 22.95
N LYS A 120 -4.39 -10.22 23.38
CA LYS A 120 -3.93 -10.37 24.78
C LYS A 120 -4.88 -9.71 25.78
N ILE A 121 -5.34 -8.49 25.47
CA ILE A 121 -6.30 -7.77 26.32
C ILE A 121 -7.61 -8.54 26.43
N ALA A 122 -8.16 -8.99 25.30
CA ALA A 122 -9.38 -9.79 25.26
C ALA A 122 -9.26 -11.09 26.07
N ALA A 123 -8.14 -11.81 25.93
CA ALA A 123 -7.88 -13.04 26.68
C ALA A 123 -7.79 -12.80 28.20
N LEU A 124 -7.17 -11.68 28.63
CA LEU A 124 -7.12 -11.30 30.04
C LEU A 124 -8.49 -10.94 30.60
N GLU A 125 -9.31 -10.22 29.82
CA GLU A 125 -10.68 -9.88 30.20
C GLU A 125 -11.55 -11.13 30.32
N GLN A 126 -11.45 -12.07 29.37
CA GLN A 126 -12.16 -13.34 29.43
C GLN A 126 -11.78 -14.16 30.67
N ARG A 127 -10.49 -14.25 30.99
CA ARG A 127 -10.01 -14.95 32.21
C ARG A 127 -10.54 -14.29 33.48
N ARG A 128 -10.59 -12.95 33.53
CA ARG A 128 -11.16 -12.21 34.68
C ARG A 128 -12.65 -12.48 34.85
N LEU A 129 -13.41 -12.47 33.75
CA LEU A 129 -14.84 -12.77 33.78
C LEU A 129 -15.12 -14.21 34.23
N GLN A 130 -14.32 -15.16 33.74
CA GLN A 130 -14.40 -16.56 34.15
C GLN A 130 -14.09 -16.73 35.64
N ALA A 131 -12.98 -16.17 36.13
CA ALA A 131 -12.63 -16.22 37.54
C ALA A 131 -13.72 -15.63 38.44
N ALA A 132 -14.30 -14.48 38.06
CA ALA A 132 -15.41 -13.87 38.80
C ALA A 132 -16.68 -14.73 38.81
N SER A 133 -16.95 -15.45 37.72
CA SER A 133 -18.07 -16.42 37.64
C SER A 133 -17.82 -17.62 38.54
N ASP A 134 -16.61 -18.18 38.50
CA ASP A 134 -16.20 -19.32 39.32
C ASP A 134 -16.26 -18.98 40.81
N ASP A 135 -15.77 -17.80 41.20
CA ASP A 135 -15.85 -17.31 42.58
C ASP A 135 -17.29 -17.20 43.08
N ARG A 136 -18.19 -16.66 42.25
CA ARG A 136 -19.62 -16.58 42.58
C ARG A 136 -20.23 -17.97 42.76
N PHE A 137 -19.91 -18.90 41.85
CA PHE A 137 -20.39 -20.28 41.94
C PHE A 137 -19.89 -20.97 43.21
N LEU A 138 -18.60 -20.84 43.53
CA LEU A 138 -17.99 -21.40 44.74
C LEU A 138 -18.58 -20.78 46.01
N ALA A 139 -18.81 -19.47 46.03
CA ALA A 139 -19.45 -18.78 47.16
C ALA A 139 -20.88 -19.29 47.39
N GLN A 140 -21.69 -19.42 46.34
CA GLN A 140 -23.04 -20.00 46.43
C GLN A 140 -23.01 -21.44 46.93
N ARG A 141 -22.08 -22.26 46.42
CA ARG A 141 -21.93 -23.65 46.85
C ARG A 141 -21.53 -23.76 48.32
N LYS A 142 -20.59 -22.94 48.80
CA LYS A 142 -20.22 -22.87 50.23
C LYS A 142 -21.39 -22.43 51.10
N GLY A 143 -22.17 -21.44 50.66
CA GLY A 143 -23.37 -20.99 51.35
C GLY A 143 -24.44 -22.08 51.48
N LYS A 144 -24.73 -22.79 50.38
CA LYS A 144 -25.66 -23.94 50.39
C LYS A 144 -25.19 -25.06 51.31
N LYS A 145 -23.89 -25.38 51.28
CA LYS A 145 -23.30 -26.41 52.16
C LYS A 145 -23.43 -26.02 53.64
N ARG A 146 -23.03 -24.81 54.02
CA ARG A 146 -23.20 -24.30 55.39
C ARG A 146 -24.65 -24.33 55.86
N ARG A 147 -25.59 -23.97 54.98
CA ARG A 147 -27.03 -24.01 55.31
C ARG A 147 -27.55 -25.44 55.50
N ALA A 148 -27.05 -26.39 54.71
CA ALA A 148 -27.38 -27.81 54.86
C ALA A 148 -26.76 -28.43 56.13
N ASP A 149 -25.53 -28.05 56.47
CA ASP A 149 -24.85 -28.51 57.69
C ASP A 149 -25.57 -27.99 58.95
N LEU A 150 -25.97 -26.72 58.97
CA LEU A 150 -26.77 -26.12 60.05
C LEU A 150 -28.15 -26.79 60.25
N LEU A 151 -28.77 -27.28 59.16
CA LEU A 151 -30.04 -28.01 59.22
C LEU A 151 -29.88 -29.47 59.69
N ARG A 152 -28.67 -30.03 59.61
CA ARG A 152 -28.36 -31.38 60.14
C ARG A 152 -28.00 -31.34 61.62
N GLU A 153 -27.41 -30.23 62.10
CA GLU A 153 -27.05 -30.02 63.50
C GLU A 153 -28.24 -29.61 64.39
N ARG A 154 -29.42 -29.34 63.81
CA ARG A 154 -30.69 -29.16 64.53
C ARG A 154 -31.67 -30.31 64.24
N PRO A 155 -31.51 -31.50 64.85
CA PRO A 155 -32.47 -32.59 64.69
C PRO A 155 -33.73 -32.43 65.54
N GLU A 156 -33.73 -31.51 66.53
CA GLU A 156 -34.81 -31.35 67.50
C GLU A 156 -35.66 -30.12 67.17
N GLU A 157 -36.65 -30.30 66.30
CA GLU A 157 -37.89 -29.51 66.19
C GLU A 157 -38.72 -30.15 65.05
N ARG A 158 -39.16 -31.39 65.28
CA ARG A 158 -40.24 -32.05 64.52
C ARG A 158 -41.18 -32.73 65.49
#